data_AF-A0A969IZL0-F1
#
_entry.id   AF-A0A969IZL0-F1
#
_cell.length_a   1.000
_cell.length_b   1.000
_cell.length_c   1.000
_cell.angle_alpha   90.00
_cell.angle_beta   90.00
_cell.angle_gamma   90.00
#
_symmetry.space_group_name_H-M   'P 1'
#
loop_
_entity.id
_entity.type
_entity.pdbx_description
1 polymer ?
#
loop_
_entity_poly.entity_id
_entity_poly.type
_entity_poly.pdbx_seq_one_letter_code
_entity_poly.pdbx_strand_id
1 'polypeptide(L)'
;MQTVAIPDLKQLPPIPEPGSVYLSVNLAHVSPGLVWGLARQLGLCPELAYMQTLRGVEIHALLHHEQRQPDSLLGDDFDPLTDALVDGGIDSTAIRFVYGGKRAVA
;
A
#
# COMPACT_ATOMS: atom_id res chain seq x y z
N MET A 1 -0.54 -1.42 -21.67
CA MET A 1 0.62 -2.29 -21.37
C MET A 1 0.09 -3.71 -21.31
N GLN A 2 0.61 -4.62 -22.14
CA GLN A 2 0.28 -6.05 -22.05
C GLN A 2 1.10 -6.64 -20.91
N THR A 3 0.42 -7.24 -19.93
CA THR A 3 1.08 -7.99 -18.85
C THR A 3 1.60 -9.29 -19.46
N VAL A 4 2.93 -9.43 -19.56
CA VAL A 4 3.56 -10.69 -19.96
C VAL A 4 3.49 -11.63 -18.76
N ALA A 5 2.68 -12.68 -18.86
CA ALA A 5 2.67 -13.75 -17.88
C ALA A 5 3.94 -14.59 -18.07
N ILE A 6 4.91 -14.44 -17.16
CA ILE A 6 6.10 -15.29 -17.11
C ILE A 6 5.71 -16.55 -16.34
N PRO A 7 5.85 -17.75 -16.91
CA PRO A 7 5.56 -19.01 -16.22
C PRO A 7 6.32 -19.10 -14.89
N ASP A 8 5.66 -19.64 -13.87
CA ASP A 8 6.21 -19.86 -12.51
C ASP A 8 6.63 -18.59 -11.74
N LEU A 9 6.40 -17.40 -12.29
CA LEU A 9 6.61 -16.14 -11.58
C LEU A 9 5.33 -15.75 -10.83
N LYS A 10 5.38 -15.73 -9.49
CA LYS A 10 4.31 -15.15 -8.67
C LYS A 10 4.19 -13.65 -8.99
N GLN A 11 3.12 -13.29 -9.67
CA GLN A 11 2.79 -11.88 -9.91
C GLN A 11 2.14 -11.33 -8.64
N LEU A 12 2.74 -10.30 -8.06
CA LEU A 12 2.07 -9.53 -7.02
C LEU A 12 0.98 -8.67 -7.68
N PRO A 13 -0.13 -8.40 -6.99
CA PRO A 13 -1.17 -7.54 -7.54
C PRO A 13 -0.63 -6.12 -7.77
N PRO A 14 -0.86 -5.51 -8.95
CA PRO A 14 -0.57 -4.09 -9.15
C PRO A 14 -1.53 -3.25 -8.30
N ILE A 15 -0.98 -2.39 -7.45
CA ILE A 15 -1.72 -1.36 -6.73
C ILE A 15 -1.28 0.04 -7.19
N PRO A 16 -2.16 1.06 -7.17
CA PRO A 16 -3.57 1.03 -6.74
C PRO A 16 -4.58 0.67 -7.85
N GLU A 17 -5.69 0.01 -7.49
CA GLU A 17 -6.88 -0.13 -8.35
C GLU A 17 -7.79 1.11 -8.26
N PRO A 18 -8.46 1.52 -9.35
CA PRO A 18 -9.41 2.64 -9.31
C PRO A 18 -10.52 2.44 -8.27
N GLY A 19 -10.81 3.47 -7.47
CA GLY A 19 -11.81 3.44 -6.40
C GLY A 19 -11.34 2.75 -5.11
N SER A 20 -10.07 2.34 -5.03
CA SER A 20 -9.52 1.72 -3.83
C SER A 20 -8.66 2.70 -3.03
N VAL A 21 -8.66 2.50 -1.71
CA VAL A 21 -7.83 3.19 -0.73
C VAL A 21 -6.84 2.19 -0.18
N TYR A 22 -5.55 2.57 -0.19
CA TYR A 22 -4.48 1.71 0.27
C TYR A 22 -3.62 2.42 1.30
N LEU A 23 -3.31 1.70 2.38
CA LEU A 23 -2.21 2.03 3.26
C LEU A 23 -1.11 0.99 3.09
N SER A 24 0.10 1.45 2.82
CA SER A 24 1.24 0.57 2.58
C SER A 24 2.53 1.17 3.13
N VAL A 25 3.54 0.32 3.33
CA VAL A 25 4.89 0.72 3.76
C VAL A 25 5.89 0.28 2.70
N ASN A 26 6.67 1.22 2.18
CA ASN A 26 7.74 0.93 1.22
C ASN A 26 8.90 0.22 1.94
N LEU A 27 9.18 -1.00 1.51
CA LEU A 27 10.16 -1.89 2.14
C LEU A 27 11.62 -1.57 1.78
N ALA A 28 11.87 -0.61 0.89
CA ALA A 28 13.20 -0.09 0.66
C ALA A 28 13.71 0.78 1.82
N HIS A 29 12.79 1.33 2.63
CA HIS A 29 13.12 2.28 3.69
C HIS A 29 13.04 1.67 5.10
N VAL A 30 12.46 0.48 5.23
CA VAL A 30 12.20 -0.14 6.54
C VAL A 30 12.41 -1.65 6.48
N SER A 31 12.91 -2.22 7.58
CA SER A 31 13.04 -3.67 7.76
C SER A 31 11.69 -4.39 7.64
N PRO A 32 11.51 -5.36 6.72
CA PRO A 32 10.27 -6.13 6.62
C PRO A 32 9.89 -6.83 7.92
N GLY A 33 10.87 -7.30 8.71
CA GLY A 33 10.59 -7.93 10.01
C GLY A 33 9.88 -7.00 11.00
N LEU A 34 10.25 -5.72 11.00
CA LEU A 34 9.61 -4.70 11.82
C LEU A 34 8.17 -4.45 11.34
N VAL A 35 7.98 -4.25 10.02
CA VAL A 35 6.65 -4.01 9.45
C VAL A 35 5.69 -5.16 9.76
N TRP A 36 6.10 -6.41 9.53
CA TRP A 36 5.25 -7.57 9.80
C TRP A 36 5.00 -7.78 11.29
N GLY A 37 5.98 -7.47 12.14
CA GLY A 37 5.82 -7.52 13.59
C GLY A 37 4.75 -6.55 14.08
N LEU A 38 4.87 -5.28 13.69
CA LEU A 38 3.92 -4.22 14.05
C LEU A 38 2.53 -4.47 13.46
N ALA A 39 2.46 -4.81 12.17
CA ALA A 39 1.20 -5.08 11.50
C ALA A 39 0.41 -6.19 12.22
N ARG A 40 1.09 -7.29 12.63
CA ARG A 40 0.45 -8.36 13.42
C ARG A 40 -0.02 -7.89 14.80
N GLN A 41 0.74 -7.02 15.48
CA GLN A 41 0.33 -6.45 16.76
C GLN A 41 -0.92 -5.57 16.63
N LEU A 42 -1.06 -4.88 15.48
CA LEU A 42 -2.22 -4.08 15.12
C LEU A 42 -3.39 -4.91 14.54
N GLY A 43 -3.28 -6.24 14.51
CA GLY A 43 -4.31 -7.12 13.98
C GLY A 43 -4.43 -7.14 12.45
N LEU A 44 -3.40 -6.67 11.74
CA LEU A 44 -3.35 -6.59 10.29
C LEU A 44 -2.64 -7.81 9.69
N CYS A 45 -3.02 -8.15 8.46
CA CYS A 45 -2.40 -9.20 7.65
C CYS A 45 -1.72 -8.57 6.43
N PRO A 46 -0.45 -8.14 6.56
CA PRO A 46 0.24 -7.45 5.47
C PRO A 46 0.51 -8.38 4.29
N GLU A 47 0.23 -7.87 3.09
CA GLU A 47 0.50 -8.55 1.82
C GLU A 47 1.67 -7.87 1.09
N LEU A 48 2.38 -8.62 0.26
CA LEU A 48 3.43 -8.03 -0.58
C LEU A 48 2.79 -7.48 -1.86
N ALA A 49 3.05 -6.22 -2.18
CA ALA A 49 2.55 -5.56 -3.37
C ALA A 49 3.67 -4.81 -4.09
N TYR A 50 3.51 -4.60 -5.40
CA TYR A 50 4.34 -3.64 -6.12
C TYR A 50 3.52 -2.42 -6.51
N MET A 51 4.15 -1.25 -6.40
CA MET A 51 3.59 0.03 -6.79
C MET A 51 4.41 0.59 -7.95
N GLN A 52 3.75 0.92 -9.06
CA GLN A 52 4.40 1.60 -10.17
C GLN A 52 4.45 3.10 -9.89
N THR A 53 5.64 3.68 -9.96
CA THR A 53 5.88 5.12 -9.80
C THR A 53 6.53 5.67 -11.07
N LEU A 54 6.63 7.01 -11.17
CA LEU A 54 7.36 7.66 -12.26
C LEU A 54 8.85 7.30 -12.29
N ARG A 55 9.41 6.80 -11.18
CA ARG A 55 10.84 6.47 -11.04
C ARG A 55 11.13 4.97 -11.19
N GLY A 56 10.10 4.13 -11.30
CA GLY A 56 10.25 2.69 -11.40
C GLY A 56 9.23 1.93 -10.56
N VAL A 57 9.63 0.76 -10.07
CA VAL A 57 8.79 -0.12 -9.27
C VAL A 57 9.26 -0.09 -7.81
N GLU A 58 8.33 0.16 -6.90
CA GLU A 58 8.55 0.07 -5.46
C GLU A 58 7.89 -1.22 -4.92
N ILE A 59 8.51 -1.85 -3.93
CA ILE A 59 7.96 -3.02 -3.23
C ILE A 59 7.45 -2.59 -1.86
N HIS A 60 6.20 -2.92 -1.58
CA HIS A 60 5.49 -2.47 -0.41
C HIS A 60 4.94 -3.64 0.40
N ALA A 61 4.84 -3.45 1.71
CA ALA A 61 3.88 -4.16 2.53
C ALA A 61 2.54 -3.41 2.47
N LEU A 62 1.55 -4.03 1.86
CA LEU A 62 0.18 -3.55 1.86
C LEU A 62 -0.47 -3.91 3.19
N LEU A 63 -0.81 -2.91 3.99
CA LEU A 63 -1.34 -3.08 5.35
C LEU A 63 -2.88 -3.02 5.37
N HIS A 64 -3.46 -2.22 4.47
CA HIS A 64 -4.91 -2.07 4.36
C HIS A 64 -5.32 -1.81 2.92
N HIS A 65 -6.43 -2.43 2.52
CA HIS A 65 -7.08 -2.22 1.22
C HIS A 65 -8.59 -2.16 1.41
N GLU A 66 -9.19 -1.05 1.01
CA GLU A 66 -10.64 -0.86 1.00
C GLU A 66 -11.11 -0.33 -0.35
N GLN A 67 -12.28 -0.77 -0.82
CA GLN A 67 -12.98 -0.09 -1.90
C GLN A 67 -13.87 1.01 -1.31
N ARG A 68 -13.66 2.26 -1.73
CA ARG A 68 -14.52 3.38 -1.36
C ARG A 68 -15.22 3.97 -2.56
N GLN A 69 -16.49 4.36 -2.36
CA GLN A 69 -17.19 5.15 -3.36
C GLN A 69 -16.57 6.56 -3.43
N PRO A 70 -16.46 7.15 -4.62
CA PRO A 70 -15.82 8.46 -4.83
C PRO A 70 -16.43 9.61 -4.02
N ASP A 71 -17.66 9.46 -3.53
CA ASP A 71 -18.39 10.53 -2.83
C ASP A 71 -18.18 10.49 -1.30
N SER A 72 -17.43 9.51 -0.77
CA SER A 72 -17.07 9.38 0.66
C SER A 72 -15.61 9.72 0.94
N LEU A 73 -15.00 10.61 0.13
CA LEU A 73 -13.58 10.99 0.21
C LEU A 73 -13.21 11.88 1.41
N LEU A 74 -14.08 12.01 2.41
CA LEU A 74 -13.81 12.77 3.63
C LEU A 74 -13.73 11.81 4.80
N GLY A 75 -12.51 11.41 5.15
CA GLY A 75 -12.26 10.64 6.37
C GLY A 75 -10.78 10.34 6.54
N ASP A 76 -10.17 11.00 7.52
CA ASP A 76 -8.83 10.77 8.08
C ASP A 76 -8.71 9.39 8.77
N ASP A 77 -9.35 8.35 8.20
CA ASP A 77 -9.59 7.07 8.90
C ASP A 77 -8.31 6.25 9.13
N PHE A 78 -7.20 6.64 8.49
CA PHE A 78 -5.90 6.01 8.64
C PHE A 78 -4.92 6.79 9.51
N ASP A 79 -5.29 7.98 10.01
CA ASP A 79 -4.42 8.75 10.90
C ASP A 79 -4.05 7.94 12.16
N PRO A 80 -4.98 7.26 12.86
CA PRO A 80 -4.64 6.46 14.03
C PRO A 80 -3.70 5.29 13.71
N LEU A 81 -3.84 4.69 12.51
CA LEU A 81 -3.01 3.58 12.10
C LEU A 81 -1.62 4.05 11.65
N THR A 82 -1.55 5.21 11.01
CA THR A 82 -0.32 5.87 10.59
C THR A 82 0.48 6.30 11.81
N ASP A 83 -0.17 6.92 12.79
CA ASP A 83 0.43 7.29 14.07
C ASP A 83 0.97 6.06 14.80
N ALA A 84 0.19 4.96 14.87
CA ALA A 84 0.65 3.72 15.49
C ALA A 84 1.87 3.09 14.78
N LEU A 85 1.98 3.24 13.45
CA LEU A 85 3.16 2.78 12.71
C LEU A 85 4.38 3.66 13.01
N VAL A 86 4.20 4.99 13.04
CA VAL A 86 5.26 5.94 13.37
C VAL A 86 5.76 5.75 14.79
N ASP A 87 4.85 5.61 15.77
CA ASP A 87 5.16 5.30 17.16
C ASP A 87 5.86 3.94 17.30
N GLY A 88 5.53 2.99 16.42
CA GLY A 88 6.21 1.70 16.29
C GLY A 88 7.62 1.78 15.68
N GLY A 89 8.07 2.96 15.27
CA GLY A 89 9.40 3.20 14.71
C GLY A 89 9.48 3.09 13.18
N ILE A 90 8.34 3.12 12.48
CA ILE A 90 8.30 3.21 11.01
C ILE A 90 8.52 4.67 10.61
N ASP A 91 9.49 4.92 9.75
CA ASP A 91 9.70 6.25 9.17
C ASP A 91 8.44 6.66 8.37
N SER A 92 7.89 7.83 8.68
CA SER A 92 6.68 8.35 8.02
C SER A 92 6.87 8.52 6.51
N THR A 93 8.11 8.72 6.03
CA THR A 93 8.43 8.78 4.61
C THR A 93 8.30 7.44 3.88
N ALA A 94 8.40 6.33 4.62
CA ALA A 94 8.16 4.97 4.13
C ALA A 94 6.67 4.65 4.04
N ILE A 95 5.82 5.37 4.78
CA ILE A 95 4.37 5.18 4.77
C ILE A 95 3.79 5.84 3.52
N ARG A 96 2.94 5.10 2.82
CA ARG A 96 2.35 5.48 1.54
C ARG A 96 0.86 5.27 1.61
N PHE A 97 0.15 6.38 1.46
CA PHE A 97 -1.28 6.42 1.34
C PHE A 97 -1.64 6.79 -0.09
N VAL A 98 -2.38 5.92 -0.77
CA VAL A 98 -2.72 6.11 -2.18
C VAL A 98 -4.21 5.90 -2.39
N TYR A 99 -4.84 6.91 -2.97
CA TYR A 99 -6.16 6.80 -3.57
C TYR A 99 -6.01 6.37 -5.03
N GLY A 100 -6.62 5.26 -5.39
CA GLY A 100 -6.85 4.90 -6.77
C GLY A 100 -7.84 5.88 -7.40
N GLY A 101 -7.37 7.03 -7.87
CA GLY A 101 -8.19 7.96 -8.64
C GLY A 101 -8.78 7.27 -9.87
N LYS A 102 -9.96 7.73 -10.31
CA LYS A 102 -10.51 7.32 -11.62
C LYS A 102 -9.40 7.50 -12.65
N ARG A 103 -9.07 6.41 -13.35
CA ARG A 103 -8.22 6.39 -14.53
C ARG A 103 -8.69 7.56 -15.41
N ALA A 104 -7.85 8.57 -15.61
CA ALA A 104 -8.15 9.64 -16.54
C ALA A 104 -8.41 8.98 -17.90
N VAL A 105 -9.67 8.97 -18.32
CA VAL A 105 -10.06 8.60 -19.67
C VAL A 105 -9.57 9.76 -20.52
N ALA A 106 -8.51 9.52 -21.30
CA ALA A 106 -8.12 10.39 -22.40
C ALA A 106 -9.18 10.31 -23.51
#